data_AF-A0A830FIV9-F1
#
_entry.id   AF-A0A830FIV9-F1
#
_cell.length_a   1.000
_cell.length_b   1.000
_cell.length_c   1.000
_cell.angle_alpha   90.00
_cell.angle_beta   90.00
_cell.angle_gamma   90.00
#
_symmetry.space_group_name_H-M   'P 1'
#
loop_
_entity.id
_entity.type
_entity.pdbx_description
1 polymer ?
#
loop_
_entity_poly.entity_id
_entity_poly.type
_entity_poly.pdbx_seq_one_letter_code
_entity_poly.pdbx_strand_id
1 'polypeptide(L)'
;MSDSAASERGSVRVVGTAHVSHESVEEVERVIEEEEPDAVAVELDEGRYRQMKGETPDDIDPKDLLRGSMAFQFLAYWLLSYVQTRLGEKFDIQPGADMLAAVETAEALGIEVALVDRNIQVTIQRFWTRMGILEKLRLVGGLALGVADGYTIGAALGGFVGVFAGIAAEAVAGPFLVVPPTLSSAILTAALSVLASVVEVVAIALAAALVGAAVLGTLLRLTEPEGTDVEELDMAELMDQDVVSVMMDEFRRFSPNGAEALIDERDAYLAHGIHALRMQGKDVVAVIGAGHREGVEAYLENPDSLPPMESLTGRAEKRFSLFKAVGVLITLGFLVFFALLVMAGVSNLVLLKVFAAWFLFNGIFAGGLAYAAGARPQSALVGGLVAWLTSLNPLLAPGWFAGYVELRYTKVSISDISTLNALLSDEERPVRDLFADMLDVPLFKLIAIVAVTNLGSFVASILFPFVVLPFVSGFDSVDAVTAAMRAGIQNSIDLLTSLA
;
A
#
# COMPACT_ATOMS: atom_id res chain seq x y z
N MET A 1 -25.23 -29.90 -45.86
CA MET A 1 -25.93 -29.34 -44.68
C MET A 1 -24.92 -28.66 -43.77
N SER A 2 -24.21 -27.63 -44.25
CA SER A 2 -23.15 -26.95 -43.46
C SER A 2 -23.24 -25.42 -43.49
N ASP A 3 -24.40 -24.86 -43.84
CA ASP A 3 -24.56 -23.41 -44.03
C ASP A 3 -25.71 -22.81 -43.20
N SER A 4 -26.37 -23.60 -42.35
CA SER A 4 -27.50 -23.15 -41.52
C SER A 4 -27.17 -22.97 -40.03
N ALA A 5 -25.90 -23.10 -39.64
CA ALA A 5 -25.46 -22.93 -38.25
C ALA A 5 -24.76 -21.58 -37.99
N ALA A 6 -24.58 -20.76 -39.03
CA ALA A 6 -24.01 -19.42 -38.90
C ALA A 6 -25.06 -18.33 -38.61
N SER A 7 -26.37 -18.65 -38.72
CA SER A 7 -27.47 -17.68 -38.63
C SER A 7 -28.08 -17.51 -37.24
N GLU A 8 -27.46 -18.03 -36.18
CA GLU A 8 -27.95 -17.89 -34.79
C GLU A 8 -26.88 -17.29 -33.85
N ARG A 9 -25.87 -16.60 -34.39
CA ARG A 9 -24.94 -15.83 -33.57
C ARG A 9 -25.39 -14.39 -33.61
N GLY A 10 -25.74 -13.84 -32.46
CA GLY A 10 -26.07 -12.42 -32.33
C GLY A 10 -24.91 -11.53 -32.79
N SER A 11 -25.19 -10.26 -33.01
CA SER A 11 -24.21 -9.25 -33.39
C SER A 11 -23.74 -8.43 -32.18
N VAL A 12 -22.57 -7.80 -32.31
CA VAL A 12 -22.06 -6.85 -31.31
C VAL A 12 -21.60 -5.60 -32.03
N ARG A 13 -22.14 -4.45 -31.63
CA ARG A 13 -21.69 -3.12 -32.02
C ARG A 13 -21.02 -2.46 -30.82
N VAL A 14 -19.73 -2.21 -30.91
CA VAL A 14 -18.99 -1.52 -29.85
C VAL A 14 -19.03 0.00 -30.09
N VAL A 15 -19.43 0.75 -29.08
CA VAL A 15 -19.43 2.22 -29.05
C VAL A 15 -18.38 2.65 -28.03
N GLY A 16 -17.29 3.22 -28.52
CA GLY A 16 -16.22 3.77 -27.68
C GLY A 16 -16.57 5.17 -27.22
N THR A 17 -16.50 5.40 -25.92
CA THR A 17 -16.90 6.68 -25.30
C THR A 17 -15.70 7.38 -24.65
N ALA A 18 -15.58 8.68 -24.88
CA ALA A 18 -14.69 9.51 -24.09
C ALA A 18 -15.50 9.97 -22.87
N HIS A 19 -15.26 9.38 -21.69
CA HIS A 19 -16.04 9.49 -20.44
C HIS A 19 -16.27 10.89 -19.86
N VAL A 20 -15.99 11.92 -20.64
CA VAL A 20 -16.01 13.34 -20.33
C VAL A 20 -16.36 14.15 -21.59
N SER A 21 -17.25 13.68 -22.47
CA SER A 21 -17.72 14.47 -23.62
C SER A 21 -19.22 14.38 -23.81
N HIS A 22 -19.86 15.55 -23.97
CA HIS A 22 -21.28 15.63 -24.37
C HIS A 22 -21.54 14.97 -25.73
N GLU A 23 -20.57 15.02 -26.64
CA GLU A 23 -20.67 14.39 -27.95
C GLU A 23 -20.76 12.85 -27.83
N SER A 24 -20.04 12.25 -26.87
CA SER A 24 -20.13 10.81 -26.60
C SER A 24 -21.51 10.41 -26.04
N VAL A 25 -22.17 11.27 -25.28
CA VAL A 25 -23.54 11.02 -24.79
C VAL A 25 -24.52 10.98 -25.95
N GLU A 26 -24.52 12.01 -26.80
CA GLU A 26 -25.40 12.09 -27.97
C GLU A 26 -25.16 10.94 -28.96
N GLU A 27 -23.89 10.53 -29.16
CA GLU A 27 -23.56 9.38 -30.01
C GLU A 27 -24.15 8.08 -29.46
N VAL A 28 -24.03 7.84 -28.15
CA VAL A 28 -24.55 6.64 -27.49
C VAL A 28 -26.08 6.56 -27.61
N GLU A 29 -26.78 7.65 -27.30
CA GLU A 29 -28.25 7.71 -27.40
C GLU A 29 -28.69 7.39 -28.83
N ARG A 30 -28.10 8.09 -29.81
CA ARG A 30 -28.41 7.92 -31.23
C ARG A 30 -28.17 6.48 -31.72
N VAL A 31 -27.05 5.86 -31.34
CA VAL A 31 -26.74 4.49 -31.77
C VAL A 31 -27.73 3.49 -31.18
N ILE A 32 -28.12 3.64 -29.92
CA ILE A 32 -29.10 2.75 -29.28
C ILE A 32 -30.47 2.90 -29.94
N GLU A 33 -30.88 4.13 -30.24
CA GLU A 33 -32.15 4.43 -30.93
C GLU A 33 -32.18 3.93 -32.38
N GLU A 34 -31.05 3.99 -33.10
CA GLU A 34 -30.96 3.56 -34.50
C GLU A 34 -30.85 2.04 -34.66
N GLU A 35 -30.10 1.36 -33.79
CA GLU A 35 -29.81 -0.08 -33.90
C GLU A 35 -30.88 -0.96 -33.26
N GLU A 36 -31.69 -0.43 -32.32
CA GLU A 36 -32.73 -1.16 -31.57
C GLU A 36 -32.27 -2.56 -31.08
N PRO A 37 -31.17 -2.66 -30.30
CA PRO A 37 -30.60 -3.95 -29.91
C PRO A 37 -31.48 -4.73 -28.92
N ASP A 38 -31.23 -6.04 -28.80
CA ASP A 38 -31.84 -6.89 -27.75
C ASP A 38 -31.28 -6.57 -26.36
N ALA A 39 -30.02 -6.13 -26.28
CA ALA A 39 -29.38 -5.75 -25.03
C ALA A 39 -28.36 -4.60 -25.22
N VAL A 40 -28.27 -3.74 -24.21
CA VAL A 40 -27.21 -2.74 -24.08
C VAL A 40 -26.24 -3.19 -22.99
N ALA A 41 -25.02 -3.53 -23.37
CA ALA A 41 -23.95 -3.88 -22.45
C ALA A 41 -23.17 -2.62 -22.06
N VAL A 42 -23.05 -2.34 -20.76
CA VAL A 42 -22.46 -1.10 -20.25
C VAL A 42 -21.23 -1.41 -19.39
N GLU A 43 -20.14 -0.67 -19.58
CA GLU A 43 -18.92 -0.73 -18.75
C GLU A 43 -19.17 -0.12 -17.35
N LEU A 44 -20.05 -0.75 -16.59
CA LEU A 44 -20.45 -0.32 -15.27
C LEU A 44 -20.62 -1.52 -14.34
N ASP A 45 -20.10 -1.41 -13.12
CA ASP A 45 -20.32 -2.40 -12.07
C ASP A 45 -21.56 -2.05 -11.23
N GLU A 46 -22.15 -3.07 -10.62
CA GLU A 46 -23.36 -2.97 -9.79
C GLU A 46 -23.28 -1.86 -8.72
N GLY A 47 -22.11 -1.66 -8.11
CA GLY A 47 -21.92 -0.65 -7.08
C GLY A 47 -21.97 0.77 -7.65
N ARG A 48 -21.31 1.00 -8.79
CA ARG A 48 -21.36 2.30 -9.49
C ARG A 48 -22.75 2.59 -10.05
N TYR A 49 -23.44 1.59 -10.59
CA TYR A 49 -24.82 1.72 -11.05
C TYR A 49 -25.76 2.23 -9.94
N ARG A 50 -25.72 1.59 -8.77
CA ARG A 50 -26.52 2.01 -7.60
C ARG A 50 -26.19 3.42 -7.13
N GLN A 51 -24.90 3.76 -7.09
CA GLN A 51 -24.45 5.10 -6.70
C GLN A 51 -24.96 6.18 -7.67
N MET A 52 -24.95 5.90 -8.99
CA MET A 52 -25.49 6.81 -10.01
C MET A 52 -27.02 6.96 -9.89
N LYS A 53 -27.74 5.90 -9.49
CA LYS A 53 -29.18 5.96 -9.17
C LYS A 53 -29.47 6.64 -7.82
N GLY A 54 -28.45 7.16 -7.13
CA GLY A 54 -28.59 7.91 -5.88
C GLY A 54 -28.69 7.06 -4.61
N GLU A 55 -28.37 5.76 -4.69
CA GLU A 55 -28.26 4.92 -3.49
C GLU A 55 -26.99 5.28 -2.70
N THR A 56 -27.14 5.41 -1.39
CA THR A 56 -25.99 5.62 -0.48
C THR A 56 -25.14 4.36 -0.39
N PRO A 57 -23.80 4.46 -0.45
CA PRO A 57 -22.91 3.32 -0.21
C PRO A 57 -23.18 2.69 1.16
N ASP A 58 -23.13 1.36 1.26
CA ASP A 58 -23.29 0.65 2.52
C ASP A 58 -22.23 1.09 3.54
N ASP A 59 -22.66 1.41 4.77
CA ASP A 59 -21.77 1.72 5.89
C ASP A 59 -20.85 0.52 6.18
N ILE A 60 -19.53 0.74 6.10
CA ILE A 60 -18.54 -0.28 6.46
C ILE A 60 -18.54 -0.42 7.99
N ASP A 61 -18.76 -1.63 8.51
CA ASP A 61 -18.73 -1.86 9.97
C ASP A 61 -17.33 -1.51 10.52
N PRO A 62 -17.23 -0.59 11.51
CA PRO A 62 -15.97 -0.21 12.15
C PRO A 62 -15.17 -1.38 12.73
N LYS A 63 -15.81 -2.52 13.01
CA LYS A 63 -15.16 -3.73 13.52
C LYS A 63 -14.47 -4.55 12.42
N ASP A 64 -14.93 -4.43 11.18
CA ASP A 64 -14.29 -5.08 10.04
C ASP A 64 -12.97 -4.37 9.67
N LEU A 65 -12.82 -3.08 10.03
CA LEU A 65 -11.59 -2.27 9.87
C LEU A 65 -10.32 -2.89 10.51
N LEU A 66 -10.49 -3.81 11.47
CA LEU A 66 -9.43 -4.33 12.33
C LEU A 66 -8.99 -5.76 11.99
N ARG A 67 -9.18 -6.24 10.75
CA ARG A 67 -8.65 -7.53 10.28
C ARG A 67 -7.46 -7.36 9.33
N GLY A 68 -6.48 -8.28 9.47
CA GLY A 68 -5.06 -8.33 9.01
C GLY A 68 -4.51 -7.41 7.90
N SER A 69 -5.34 -6.98 6.96
CA SER A 69 -4.96 -6.33 5.71
C SER A 69 -5.73 -5.04 5.41
N MET A 70 -6.69 -4.65 6.27
CA MET A 70 -7.64 -3.58 5.97
C MET A 70 -7.03 -2.18 6.00
N ALA A 71 -6.11 -1.84 6.91
CA ALA A 71 -5.48 -0.51 6.90
C ALA A 71 -4.80 -0.17 5.56
N PHE A 72 -4.18 -1.16 4.91
CA PHE A 72 -3.64 -1.02 3.57
C PHE A 72 -4.73 -0.92 2.51
N GLN A 73 -5.82 -1.69 2.66
CA GLN A 73 -6.99 -1.60 1.78
C GLN A 73 -7.67 -0.23 1.87
N PHE A 74 -7.79 0.36 3.07
CA PHE A 74 -8.29 1.71 3.30
C PHE A 74 -7.36 2.77 2.73
N LEU A 75 -6.04 2.64 2.95
CA LEU A 75 -5.08 3.51 2.31
C LEU A 75 -5.19 3.46 0.79
N ALA A 76 -5.40 2.26 0.23
CA ALA A 76 -5.62 2.07 -1.20
C ALA A 76 -6.95 2.69 -1.67
N TYR A 77 -8.05 2.54 -0.92
CA TYR A 77 -9.34 3.19 -1.24
C TYR A 77 -9.23 4.71 -1.17
N TRP A 78 -8.56 5.24 -0.15
CA TRP A 78 -8.37 6.67 0.01
C TRP A 78 -7.51 7.24 -1.10
N LEU A 79 -6.36 6.61 -1.39
CA LEU A 79 -5.50 7.02 -2.49
C LEU A 79 -6.22 6.93 -3.84
N LEU A 80 -7.03 5.89 -4.04
CA LEU A 80 -7.87 5.74 -5.22
C LEU A 80 -8.89 6.86 -5.32
N SER A 81 -9.57 7.16 -4.22
CA SER A 81 -10.60 8.19 -4.18
C SER A 81 -9.99 9.58 -4.44
N TYR A 82 -8.79 9.84 -3.92
CA TYR A 82 -8.01 11.03 -4.26
C TYR A 82 -7.69 11.12 -5.76
N VAL A 83 -7.17 10.04 -6.36
CA VAL A 83 -6.87 9.99 -7.81
C VAL A 83 -8.16 10.19 -8.64
N GLN A 84 -9.27 9.59 -8.22
CA GLN A 84 -10.57 9.73 -8.88
C GLN A 84 -11.09 11.17 -8.82
N THR A 85 -11.04 11.82 -7.65
CA THR A 85 -11.44 13.23 -7.49
C THR A 85 -10.57 14.15 -8.35
N ARG A 86 -9.26 13.88 -8.41
CA ARG A 86 -8.31 14.66 -9.21
C ARG A 86 -8.55 14.61 -10.71
N LEU A 87 -8.96 13.46 -11.22
CA LEU A 87 -9.34 13.32 -12.62
C LEU A 87 -10.68 14.03 -12.88
N GLY A 88 -11.67 13.89 -11.98
CA GLY A 88 -12.97 14.54 -12.13
C GLY A 88 -12.92 16.07 -12.20
N GLU A 89 -12.10 16.72 -11.38
CA GLU A 89 -11.99 18.20 -11.34
C GLU A 89 -11.30 18.80 -12.58
N LYS A 90 -10.46 18.04 -13.29
CA LYS A 90 -9.71 18.54 -14.45
C LYS A 90 -10.52 18.57 -15.75
N PHE A 91 -11.63 17.83 -15.81
CA PHE A 91 -12.41 17.60 -17.03
C PHE A 91 -13.89 18.06 -16.95
N ASP A 92 -14.32 18.70 -15.85
CA ASP A 92 -15.63 19.36 -15.62
C ASP A 92 -16.88 18.57 -16.06
N ILE A 93 -16.80 17.23 -16.12
CA ILE A 93 -17.89 16.30 -16.47
C ILE A 93 -17.90 15.14 -15.48
N GLN A 94 -19.09 14.72 -15.05
CA GLN A 94 -19.24 13.57 -14.14
C GLN A 94 -18.77 12.28 -14.85
N PRO A 95 -17.74 11.59 -14.34
CA PRO A 95 -17.24 10.37 -14.98
C PRO A 95 -18.35 9.30 -15.05
N GLY A 96 -18.71 8.90 -16.28
CA GLY A 96 -19.75 7.89 -16.54
C GLY A 96 -21.11 8.46 -16.93
N ALA A 97 -21.21 9.73 -17.33
CA ALA A 97 -22.45 10.32 -17.86
C ALA A 97 -22.93 9.64 -19.17
N ASP A 98 -21.98 9.22 -20.01
CA ASP A 98 -22.19 8.39 -21.20
C ASP A 98 -22.79 7.01 -20.87
N MET A 99 -22.26 6.35 -19.84
CA MET A 99 -22.77 5.06 -19.35
C MET A 99 -24.18 5.21 -18.76
N LEU A 100 -24.43 6.29 -18.02
CA LEU A 100 -25.76 6.57 -17.48
C LEU A 100 -26.76 6.86 -18.60
N ALA A 101 -26.39 7.62 -19.63
CA ALA A 101 -27.23 7.86 -20.79
C ALA A 101 -27.56 6.56 -21.54
N ALA A 102 -26.59 5.65 -21.70
CA ALA A 102 -26.83 4.32 -22.27
C ALA A 102 -27.90 3.55 -21.50
N VAL A 103 -27.78 3.53 -20.17
CA VAL A 103 -28.72 2.89 -19.26
C VAL A 103 -30.12 3.51 -19.37
N GLU A 104 -30.22 4.85 -19.28
CA GLU A 104 -31.50 5.56 -19.30
C GLU A 104 -32.23 5.38 -20.64
N THR A 105 -31.50 5.45 -21.75
CA THR A 105 -32.05 5.22 -23.10
C THR A 105 -32.53 3.78 -23.28
N ALA A 106 -31.74 2.80 -22.84
CA ALA A 106 -32.15 1.39 -22.87
C ALA A 106 -33.40 1.13 -22.00
N GLU A 107 -33.44 1.68 -20.78
CA GLU A 107 -34.61 1.58 -19.89
C GLU A 107 -35.85 2.24 -20.51
N ALA A 108 -35.70 3.40 -21.17
CA ALA A 108 -36.79 4.12 -21.84
C ALA A 108 -37.37 3.34 -23.03
N LEU A 109 -36.53 2.62 -23.77
CA LEU A 109 -36.92 1.78 -24.90
C LEU A 109 -37.34 0.36 -24.50
N GLY A 110 -37.17 -0.01 -23.22
CA GLY A 110 -37.49 -1.35 -22.72
C GLY A 110 -36.48 -2.43 -23.15
N ILE A 111 -35.25 -2.02 -23.46
CA ILE A 111 -34.14 -2.89 -23.85
C ILE A 111 -33.44 -3.44 -22.60
N GLU A 112 -32.93 -4.67 -22.65
CA GLU A 112 -32.21 -5.27 -21.52
C GLU A 112 -30.88 -4.53 -21.26
N VAL A 113 -30.68 -4.06 -20.02
CA VAL A 113 -29.39 -3.50 -19.59
C VAL A 113 -28.53 -4.60 -18.96
N ALA A 114 -27.33 -4.79 -19.50
CA ALA A 114 -26.34 -5.73 -18.98
C ALA A 114 -25.11 -4.99 -18.42
N LEU A 115 -24.92 -5.08 -17.11
CA LEU A 115 -23.73 -4.56 -16.44
C LEU A 115 -22.57 -5.56 -16.63
N VAL A 116 -21.62 -5.23 -17.50
CA VAL A 116 -20.55 -6.17 -17.91
C VAL A 116 -19.20 -5.92 -17.25
N ASP A 117 -19.09 -4.90 -16.40
CA ASP A 117 -17.81 -4.58 -15.74
C ASP A 117 -17.61 -5.31 -14.41
N ARG A 118 -16.34 -5.46 -14.03
CA ARG A 118 -15.93 -6.04 -12.76
C ARG A 118 -16.03 -4.98 -11.68
N ASN A 119 -16.38 -5.41 -10.46
CA ASN A 119 -16.32 -4.56 -9.29
C ASN A 119 -14.97 -3.80 -9.22
N ILE A 120 -15.04 -2.47 -9.22
CA ILE A 120 -13.87 -1.59 -9.28
C ILE A 120 -12.86 -1.88 -8.18
N GLN A 121 -13.31 -2.31 -7.00
CA GLN A 121 -12.44 -2.62 -5.87
C GLN A 121 -11.56 -3.84 -6.16
N VAL A 122 -12.09 -4.84 -6.85
CA VAL A 122 -11.33 -6.02 -7.30
C VAL A 122 -10.32 -5.60 -8.36
N THR A 123 -10.73 -4.77 -9.33
CA THR A 123 -9.84 -4.23 -10.37
C THR A 123 -8.65 -3.49 -9.77
N ILE A 124 -8.90 -2.57 -8.84
CA ILE A 124 -7.86 -1.81 -8.16
C ILE A 124 -6.99 -2.70 -7.25
N GLN A 125 -7.58 -3.64 -6.51
CA GLN A 125 -6.79 -4.57 -5.70
C GLN A 125 -5.81 -5.37 -6.55
N ARG A 126 -6.23 -5.82 -7.73
CA ARG A 126 -5.39 -6.58 -8.66
C ARG A 126 -4.30 -5.71 -9.28
N PHE A 127 -4.63 -4.47 -9.65
CA PHE A 127 -3.66 -3.46 -10.04
C PHE A 127 -2.54 -3.30 -9.01
N TRP A 128 -2.89 -3.07 -7.74
CA TRP A 128 -1.91 -2.99 -6.66
C TRP A 128 -1.16 -4.30 -6.44
N THR A 129 -1.76 -5.45 -6.68
CA THR A 129 -1.07 -6.73 -6.40
C THR A 129 -0.08 -7.11 -7.49
N ARG A 130 -0.44 -6.85 -8.75
CA ARG A 130 0.38 -7.06 -9.95
C ARG A 130 1.57 -6.13 -9.99
N MET A 131 1.41 -4.88 -9.52
CA MET A 131 2.51 -3.93 -9.50
C MET A 131 3.73 -4.44 -8.70
N GLY A 132 4.90 -4.27 -9.30
CA GLY A 132 6.19 -4.44 -8.67
C GLY A 132 6.41 -3.44 -7.54
N ILE A 133 7.39 -3.71 -6.67
CA ILE A 133 7.73 -2.77 -5.58
C ILE A 133 8.21 -1.43 -6.15
N LEU A 134 9.01 -1.46 -7.21
CA LEU A 134 9.53 -0.24 -7.85
C LEU A 134 8.42 0.59 -8.50
N GLU A 135 7.49 -0.03 -9.23
CA GLU A 135 6.32 0.64 -9.83
C GLU A 135 5.48 1.34 -8.75
N LYS A 136 5.22 0.66 -7.62
CA LYS A 136 4.51 1.26 -6.48
C LYS A 136 5.25 2.43 -5.87
N LEU A 137 6.56 2.30 -5.66
CA LEU A 137 7.36 3.37 -5.07
C LEU A 137 7.38 4.60 -5.97
N ARG A 138 7.43 4.43 -7.30
CA ARG A 138 7.31 5.54 -8.26
C ARG A 138 5.94 6.18 -8.24
N LEU A 139 4.88 5.39 -8.32
CA LEU A 139 3.52 5.90 -8.36
C LEU A 139 3.19 6.68 -7.08
N VAL A 140 3.48 6.10 -5.90
CA VAL A 140 3.23 6.78 -4.62
C VAL A 140 4.20 7.95 -4.43
N GLY A 141 5.47 7.81 -4.83
CA GLY A 141 6.48 8.85 -4.70
C GLY A 141 6.17 10.08 -5.56
N GLY A 142 5.75 9.89 -6.82
CA GLY A 142 5.36 10.96 -7.72
C GLY A 142 4.04 11.65 -7.35
N LEU A 143 3.19 10.99 -6.55
CA LEU A 143 2.03 11.64 -5.95
C LEU A 143 2.40 12.43 -4.68
N ALA A 144 3.28 11.89 -3.84
CA ALA A 144 3.62 12.47 -2.54
C ALA A 144 4.64 13.62 -2.62
N LEU A 145 5.55 13.60 -3.59
CA LEU A 145 6.60 14.60 -3.78
C LEU A 145 6.29 15.57 -4.94
N GLY A 146 5.10 15.46 -5.53
CA GLY A 146 4.77 16.07 -6.83
C GLY A 146 5.47 15.33 -7.97
N VAL A 147 5.38 15.87 -9.20
CA VAL A 147 6.06 15.34 -10.40
C VAL A 147 7.57 15.38 -10.17
N ALA A 148 8.09 14.35 -9.51
CA ALA A 148 9.47 14.17 -9.14
C ALA A 148 10.00 12.95 -9.89
N ASP A 149 11.17 13.12 -10.49
CA ASP A 149 11.87 12.04 -11.17
C ASP A 149 12.23 10.90 -10.20
N GLY A 150 12.37 9.69 -10.71
CA GLY A 150 12.64 8.49 -9.93
C GLY A 150 13.94 8.58 -9.14
N TYR A 151 14.90 9.38 -9.58
CA TYR A 151 16.09 9.69 -8.78
C TYR A 151 15.72 10.40 -7.49
N THR A 152 14.87 11.45 -7.52
CA THR A 152 14.47 12.20 -6.33
C THR A 152 13.70 11.33 -5.35
N ILE A 153 12.76 10.52 -5.84
CA ILE A 153 12.01 9.55 -5.01
C ILE A 153 12.98 8.55 -4.36
N GLY A 154 13.89 7.99 -5.16
CA GLY A 154 14.87 7.02 -4.67
C GLY A 154 15.89 7.61 -3.71
N ALA A 155 16.31 8.84 -3.92
CA ALA A 155 17.22 9.55 -3.03
C ALA A 155 16.58 9.83 -1.68
N ALA A 156 15.32 10.27 -1.67
CA ALA A 156 14.57 10.52 -0.43
C ALA A 156 14.40 9.23 0.40
N LEU A 157 13.92 8.15 -0.23
CA LEU A 157 13.75 6.85 0.42
C LEU A 157 15.09 6.25 0.87
N GLY A 158 16.11 6.38 0.03
CA GLY A 158 17.44 5.85 0.28
C GLY A 158 18.11 6.57 1.45
N GLY A 159 17.97 7.89 1.50
CA GLY A 159 18.40 8.72 2.62
C GLY A 159 17.74 8.30 3.92
N PHE A 160 16.42 8.13 3.90
CA PHE A 160 15.66 7.67 5.07
C PHE A 160 16.17 6.32 5.57
N VAL A 161 16.24 5.29 4.70
CA VAL A 161 16.74 3.96 5.08
C VAL A 161 18.19 4.03 5.57
N GLY A 162 19.02 4.85 4.93
CA GLY A 162 20.41 5.07 5.29
C GLY A 162 20.59 5.63 6.70
N VAL A 163 19.75 6.58 7.14
CA VAL A 163 19.77 7.10 8.53
C VAL A 163 19.61 5.95 9.54
N PHE A 164 18.58 5.10 9.35
CA PHE A 164 18.32 3.99 10.27
C PHE A 164 19.42 2.93 10.22
N ALA A 165 19.91 2.61 9.03
CA ALA A 165 21.02 1.68 8.87
C ALA A 165 22.30 2.20 9.54
N GLY A 166 22.59 3.50 9.45
CA GLY A 166 23.73 4.12 10.12
C GLY A 166 23.63 4.10 11.64
N ILE A 167 22.46 4.43 12.19
CA ILE A 167 22.20 4.32 13.64
C ILE A 167 22.38 2.87 14.11
N ALA A 168 21.85 1.91 13.37
CA ALA A 168 21.99 0.49 13.69
C ALA A 168 23.45 0.01 13.60
N ALA A 169 24.19 0.44 12.59
CA ALA A 169 25.60 0.09 12.40
C ALA A 169 26.48 0.61 13.55
N GLU A 170 26.30 1.87 13.95
CA GLU A 170 27.00 2.47 15.09
C GLU A 170 26.66 1.75 16.40
N ALA A 171 25.39 1.42 16.60
CA ALA A 171 24.94 0.69 17.78
C ALA A 171 25.54 -0.73 17.91
N VAL A 172 25.79 -1.41 16.78
CA VAL A 172 26.38 -2.75 16.74
C VAL A 172 27.88 -2.71 16.91
N ALA A 173 28.52 -1.77 16.23
CA ALA A 173 29.94 -1.87 15.94
C ALA A 173 30.78 -0.86 16.77
N GLY A 174 30.09 0.01 17.54
CA GLY A 174 30.67 0.88 18.55
C GLY A 174 31.27 2.16 17.96
N PRO A 175 31.73 3.10 18.80
CA PRO A 175 32.32 4.34 18.32
C PRO A 175 33.64 4.07 17.56
N PHE A 176 33.69 4.50 16.31
CA PHE A 176 34.80 4.33 15.37
C PHE A 176 35.67 5.58 15.16
N LEU A 177 35.12 6.76 15.40
CA LEU A 177 35.62 8.04 14.90
C LEU A 177 35.86 9.05 16.02
N VAL A 178 35.02 9.12 17.05
CA VAL A 178 35.13 10.15 18.09
C VAL A 178 35.60 9.54 19.41
N VAL A 179 36.89 9.70 19.71
CA VAL A 179 37.44 9.28 21.01
C VAL A 179 36.97 10.26 22.10
N PRO A 180 36.28 9.79 23.17
CA PRO A 180 35.85 10.68 24.24
C PRO A 180 37.04 11.33 24.95
N PRO A 181 36.99 12.64 25.24
CA PRO A 181 38.06 13.32 25.97
C PRO A 181 38.17 12.78 27.39
N THR A 182 39.37 12.41 27.81
CA THR A 182 39.66 11.97 29.18
C THR A 182 39.99 13.17 30.04
N LEU A 183 39.04 13.59 30.88
CA LEU A 183 39.20 14.70 31.82
C LEU A 183 39.24 14.19 33.27
N SER A 184 39.84 14.97 34.16
CA SER A 184 40.04 14.62 35.57
C SER A 184 38.74 14.59 36.39
N SER A 185 37.71 15.32 35.95
CA SER A 185 36.41 15.36 36.62
C SER A 185 35.43 14.36 36.00
N ALA A 186 35.01 13.36 36.77
CA ALA A 186 34.11 12.29 36.32
C ALA A 186 32.79 12.81 35.71
N ILE A 187 32.22 13.88 36.26
CA ILE A 187 30.96 14.48 35.77
C ILE A 187 31.14 15.12 34.38
N LEU A 188 32.25 15.86 34.19
CA LEU A 188 32.53 16.52 32.93
C LEU A 188 32.90 15.51 31.84
N THR A 189 33.67 14.47 32.20
CA THR A 189 34.00 13.35 31.31
C THR A 189 32.73 12.63 30.85
N ALA A 190 31.80 12.34 31.76
CA ALA A 190 30.52 11.70 31.42
C ALA A 190 29.64 12.58 30.52
N ALA A 191 29.58 13.89 30.78
CA ALA A 191 28.79 14.81 29.94
C ALA A 191 29.38 14.95 28.52
N LEU A 192 30.70 15.07 28.41
CA LEU A 192 31.39 15.18 27.12
C LEU A 192 31.41 13.87 26.33
N SER A 193 31.46 12.71 27.00
CA SER A 193 31.36 11.41 26.32
C SER A 193 29.99 11.20 25.69
N VAL A 194 28.91 11.64 26.36
CA VAL A 194 27.56 11.58 25.79
C VAL A 194 27.44 12.48 24.57
N LEU A 195 27.97 13.72 24.63
CA LEU A 195 27.98 14.62 23.48
C LEU A 195 28.79 14.05 22.31
N ALA A 196 29.97 13.48 22.57
CA ALA A 196 30.80 12.83 21.57
C ALA A 196 30.06 11.67 20.88
N SER A 197 29.38 10.80 21.64
CA SER A 197 28.58 9.71 21.08
C SER A 197 27.42 10.19 20.22
N VAL A 198 26.76 11.30 20.61
CA VAL A 198 25.65 11.85 19.82
C VAL A 198 26.17 12.41 18.49
N VAL A 199 27.29 13.13 18.50
CA VAL A 199 27.91 13.67 17.28
C VAL A 199 28.29 12.55 16.32
N GLU A 200 28.85 11.47 16.86
CA GLU A 200 29.27 10.31 16.08
C GLU A 200 28.10 9.57 15.43
N VAL A 201 27.06 9.25 16.21
CA VAL A 201 25.81 8.64 15.70
C VAL A 201 25.21 9.48 14.59
N VAL A 202 25.17 10.80 14.75
CA VAL A 202 24.65 11.72 13.73
C VAL A 202 25.53 11.70 12.48
N ALA A 203 26.86 11.74 12.62
CA ALA A 203 27.78 11.72 11.48
C ALA A 203 27.65 10.44 10.65
N ILE A 204 27.56 9.28 11.31
CA ILE A 204 27.42 7.98 10.66
C ILE A 204 26.03 7.84 10.02
N ALA A 205 24.97 8.28 10.71
CA ALA A 205 23.63 8.30 10.16
C ALA A 205 23.54 9.17 8.89
N LEU A 206 24.17 10.36 8.89
CA LEU A 206 24.22 11.24 7.71
C LEU A 206 25.04 10.63 6.57
N ALA A 207 26.20 10.02 6.87
CA ALA A 207 27.00 9.36 5.84
C ALA A 207 26.25 8.18 5.20
N ALA A 208 25.61 7.34 6.03
CA ALA A 208 24.78 6.24 5.56
C ALA A 208 23.55 6.73 4.79
N ALA A 209 22.94 7.86 5.18
CA ALA A 209 21.88 8.52 4.43
C ALA A 209 22.34 8.93 3.03
N LEU A 210 23.50 9.59 2.91
CA LEU A 210 24.03 9.99 1.60
C LEU A 210 24.32 8.78 0.69
N VAL A 211 24.89 7.71 1.25
CA VAL A 211 25.13 6.46 0.51
C VAL A 211 23.81 5.83 0.08
N GLY A 212 22.86 5.71 1.00
CA GLY A 212 21.54 5.16 0.72
C GLY A 212 20.81 5.96 -0.37
N ALA A 213 20.83 7.29 -0.28
CA ALA A 213 20.25 8.19 -1.26
C ALA A 213 20.88 8.02 -2.64
N ALA A 214 22.22 7.98 -2.72
CA ALA A 214 22.92 7.77 -3.98
C ALA A 214 22.61 6.39 -4.59
N VAL A 215 22.64 5.33 -3.79
CA VAL A 215 22.39 3.96 -4.24
C VAL A 215 20.96 3.80 -4.73
N LEU A 216 19.97 4.17 -3.91
CA LEU A 216 18.57 3.95 -4.26
C LEU A 216 18.06 4.94 -5.30
N GLY A 217 18.52 6.19 -5.28
CA GLY A 217 18.24 7.18 -6.33
C GLY A 217 18.77 6.72 -7.68
N THR A 218 20.02 6.24 -7.74
CA THR A 218 20.58 5.71 -9.00
C THR A 218 19.86 4.44 -9.45
N LEU A 219 19.52 3.53 -8.53
CA LEU A 219 18.80 2.31 -8.86
C LEU A 219 17.42 2.60 -9.46
N LEU A 220 16.66 3.52 -8.86
CA LEU A 220 15.34 3.90 -9.37
C LEU A 220 15.44 4.59 -10.73
N ARG A 221 16.43 5.48 -10.93
CA ARG A 221 16.72 6.08 -12.24
C ARG A 221 17.07 5.05 -13.31
N LEU A 222 17.90 4.07 -12.99
CA LEU A 222 18.30 3.02 -13.93
C LEU A 222 17.19 2.05 -14.31
N THR A 223 16.10 2.04 -13.54
CA THR A 223 14.95 1.20 -13.81
C THR A 223 13.78 2.00 -14.40
N GLU A 224 13.96 3.30 -14.62
CA GLU A 224 12.96 4.14 -15.30
C GLU A 224 12.91 3.76 -16.79
N PRO A 225 11.70 3.62 -17.36
CA PRO A 225 11.56 3.39 -18.80
C PRO A 225 12.04 4.63 -19.58
N GLU A 226 12.83 4.42 -20.64
CA GLU A 226 13.22 5.48 -21.57
C GLU A 226 11.96 6.15 -22.16
N GLY A 227 11.84 7.48 -22.04
CA GLY A 227 10.71 8.26 -22.61
C GLY A 227 9.73 8.86 -21.60
N THR A 228 9.95 8.73 -20.29
CA THR A 228 9.09 9.31 -19.23
C THR A 228 9.37 10.79 -18.92
N ASP A 229 10.29 11.43 -19.66
CA ASP A 229 10.39 12.88 -19.62
C ASP A 229 9.03 13.44 -20.03
N VAL A 230 8.43 14.23 -19.15
CA VAL A 230 7.19 14.97 -19.40
C VAL A 230 7.51 16.02 -20.46
N GLU A 231 7.75 15.59 -21.69
CA GLU A 231 7.58 16.46 -22.83
C GLU A 231 6.11 16.84 -22.81
N GLU A 232 5.88 18.11 -22.50
CA GLU A 232 4.62 18.81 -22.67
C GLU A 232 4.19 18.60 -24.12
N LEU A 233 3.52 17.48 -24.38
CA LEU A 233 2.93 17.21 -25.69
C LEU A 233 2.00 18.37 -25.96
N ASP A 234 2.16 18.99 -27.12
CA ASP A 234 1.28 20.02 -27.62
C ASP A 234 -0.12 19.40 -27.78
N MET A 235 -0.89 19.41 -26.70
CA MET A 235 -2.24 18.85 -26.60
C MET A 235 -3.23 19.56 -27.53
N ALA A 236 -2.80 20.58 -28.28
CA ALA A 236 -3.63 21.34 -29.18
C ALA A 236 -3.92 20.65 -30.54
N GLU A 237 -3.26 19.53 -30.87
CA GLU A 237 -3.40 18.87 -32.18
C GLU A 237 -4.01 17.45 -32.15
N LEU A 238 -4.28 16.87 -30.98
CA LEU A 238 -4.82 15.51 -30.87
C LEU A 238 -6.34 15.52 -30.62
N MET A 239 -7.07 14.63 -31.31
CA MET A 239 -8.47 14.37 -31.00
C MET A 239 -8.58 13.65 -29.64
N ASP A 240 -9.68 13.85 -28.91
CA ASP A 240 -9.86 13.28 -27.56
C ASP A 240 -9.62 11.75 -27.51
N GLN A 241 -9.97 11.02 -28.57
CA GLN A 241 -9.73 9.56 -28.66
C GLN A 241 -8.26 9.19 -28.88
N ASP A 242 -7.49 10.00 -29.62
CA ASP A 242 -6.06 9.77 -29.86
C ASP A 242 -5.22 10.12 -28.63
N VAL A 243 -5.64 11.14 -27.84
CA VAL A 243 -5.00 11.49 -26.57
C VAL A 243 -5.09 10.32 -25.59
N VAL A 244 -6.27 9.69 -25.46
CA VAL A 244 -6.47 8.57 -24.54
C VAL A 244 -5.53 7.41 -24.89
N SER A 245 -5.43 7.04 -26.17
CA SER A 245 -4.53 5.98 -26.64
C SER A 245 -3.06 6.28 -26.30
N VAL A 246 -2.59 7.51 -26.55
CA VAL A 246 -1.23 7.95 -26.21
C VAL A 246 -0.98 7.90 -24.70
N MET A 247 -1.95 8.35 -23.89
CA MET A 247 -1.83 8.28 -22.43
C MET A 247 -1.82 6.85 -21.91
N MET A 248 -2.60 5.95 -22.51
CA MET A 248 -2.60 4.52 -22.15
C MET A 248 -1.28 3.85 -22.52
N ASP A 249 -0.70 4.18 -23.68
CA ASP A 249 0.62 3.70 -24.08
C ASP A 249 1.74 4.19 -23.15
N GLU A 250 1.67 5.45 -22.72
CA GLU A 250 2.64 6.00 -21.78
C GLU A 250 2.48 5.36 -20.39
N PHE A 251 1.24 5.14 -19.95
CA PHE A 251 0.98 4.39 -18.72
C PHE A 251 1.48 2.94 -18.81
N ARG A 252 1.31 2.27 -19.94
CA ARG A 252 1.85 0.91 -20.21
C ARG A 252 3.38 0.87 -20.10
N ARG A 253 4.08 1.91 -20.57
CA ARG A 253 5.54 2.02 -20.41
C ARG A 253 5.92 2.25 -18.95
N PHE A 254 5.21 3.13 -18.25
CA PHE A 254 5.48 3.48 -16.86
C PHE A 254 5.19 2.32 -15.88
N SER A 255 4.07 1.63 -16.05
CA SER A 255 3.63 0.53 -15.18
C SER A 255 3.10 -0.66 -16.01
N PRO A 256 3.99 -1.47 -16.61
CA PRO A 256 3.58 -2.60 -17.46
C PRO A 256 2.65 -3.59 -16.73
N ASN A 257 3.01 -3.98 -15.50
CA ASN A 257 2.18 -4.91 -14.72
C ASN A 257 0.88 -4.25 -14.23
N GLY A 258 0.91 -2.92 -14.05
CA GLY A 258 -0.27 -2.14 -13.68
C GLY A 258 -1.27 -2.06 -14.82
N ALA A 259 -0.79 -1.76 -16.03
CA ALA A 259 -1.59 -1.72 -17.26
C ALA A 259 -2.17 -3.10 -17.62
N GLU A 260 -1.40 -4.17 -17.45
CA GLU A 260 -1.93 -5.54 -17.64
C GLU A 260 -3.16 -5.79 -16.73
N ALA A 261 -3.11 -5.32 -15.48
CA ALA A 261 -4.18 -5.55 -14.51
C ALA A 261 -5.39 -4.60 -14.64
N LEU A 262 -5.15 -3.34 -15.02
CA LEU A 262 -6.20 -2.31 -15.15
C LEU A 262 -6.86 -2.30 -16.53
N ILE A 263 -6.10 -2.63 -17.57
CA ILE A 263 -6.53 -2.55 -18.96
C ILE A 263 -6.74 -3.97 -19.48
N ASP A 264 -5.68 -4.75 -19.72
CA ASP A 264 -5.79 -6.03 -20.44
C ASP A 264 -6.72 -7.04 -19.74
N GLU A 265 -6.61 -7.19 -18.41
CA GLU A 265 -7.52 -8.04 -17.64
C GLU A 265 -8.95 -7.54 -17.61
N ARG A 266 -9.14 -6.21 -17.66
CA ARG A 266 -10.46 -5.59 -17.66
C ARG A 266 -11.11 -5.75 -19.03
N ASP A 267 -10.37 -5.54 -20.12
CA ASP A 267 -10.79 -5.82 -21.50
C ASP A 267 -11.26 -7.25 -21.65
N ALA A 268 -10.47 -8.21 -21.17
CA ALA A 268 -10.83 -9.62 -21.19
C ALA A 268 -12.11 -9.91 -20.39
N TYR A 269 -12.31 -9.22 -19.25
CA TYR A 269 -13.51 -9.39 -18.43
C TYR A 269 -14.76 -8.81 -19.13
N LEU A 270 -14.66 -7.59 -19.68
CA LEU A 270 -15.74 -6.95 -20.45
C LEU A 270 -16.12 -7.79 -21.65
N ALA A 271 -15.11 -8.26 -22.41
CA ALA A 271 -15.30 -9.10 -23.57
C ALA A 271 -16.01 -10.43 -23.22
N HIS A 272 -15.73 -11.04 -22.05
CA HIS A 272 -16.50 -12.21 -21.59
C HIS A 272 -17.99 -11.90 -21.41
N GLY A 273 -18.32 -10.77 -20.77
CA GLY A 273 -19.71 -10.37 -20.54
C GLY A 273 -20.45 -10.14 -21.86
N ILE A 274 -19.84 -9.40 -22.77
CA ILE A 274 -20.40 -9.08 -24.09
C ILE A 274 -20.49 -10.35 -24.96
N HIS A 275 -19.45 -11.18 -24.97
CA HIS A 275 -19.44 -12.44 -25.71
C HIS A 275 -20.53 -13.41 -25.20
N ALA A 276 -20.77 -13.46 -23.90
CA ALA A 276 -21.83 -14.29 -23.32
C ALA A 276 -23.23 -13.87 -23.79
N LEU A 277 -23.50 -12.57 -23.97
CA LEU A 277 -24.75 -12.06 -24.54
C LEU A 277 -24.87 -12.43 -26.02
N ARG A 278 -23.81 -12.22 -26.80
CA ARG A 278 -23.74 -12.61 -28.21
C ARG A 278 -24.02 -14.10 -28.43
N MET A 279 -23.47 -14.95 -27.56
CA MET A 279 -23.66 -16.41 -27.59
C MET A 279 -25.07 -16.85 -27.19
N GLN A 280 -25.86 -15.98 -26.56
CA GLN A 280 -27.30 -16.19 -26.36
C GLN A 280 -28.13 -15.84 -27.60
N GLY A 281 -27.50 -15.37 -28.68
CA GLY A 281 -28.16 -14.96 -29.91
C GLY A 281 -28.66 -13.52 -29.92
N LYS A 282 -28.26 -12.70 -28.93
CA LYS A 282 -28.69 -11.30 -28.79
C LYS A 282 -27.89 -10.37 -29.69
N ASP A 283 -28.57 -9.40 -30.30
CA ASP A 283 -27.93 -8.23 -30.88
C ASP A 283 -27.60 -7.22 -29.76
N VAL A 284 -26.31 -6.88 -29.63
CA VAL A 284 -25.79 -6.14 -28.47
C VAL A 284 -25.14 -4.84 -28.93
N VAL A 285 -25.55 -3.72 -28.34
CA VAL A 285 -24.76 -2.48 -28.35
C VAL A 285 -23.93 -2.45 -27.06
N ALA A 286 -22.61 -2.48 -27.19
CA ALA A 286 -21.67 -2.44 -26.08
C ALA A 286 -21.09 -1.02 -25.94
N VAL A 287 -21.49 -0.31 -24.90
CA VAL A 287 -21.00 1.03 -24.56
C VAL A 287 -19.83 0.88 -23.58
N ILE A 288 -18.63 1.15 -24.07
CA ILE A 288 -17.38 0.98 -23.32
C ILE A 288 -16.48 2.21 -23.49
N GLY A 289 -15.55 2.41 -22.56
CA GLY A 289 -14.58 3.49 -22.65
C GLY A 289 -13.65 3.32 -23.83
N ALA A 290 -13.27 4.44 -24.45
CA ALA A 290 -12.41 4.46 -25.63
C ALA A 290 -11.09 3.70 -25.41
N GLY A 291 -10.53 3.76 -24.18
CA GLY A 291 -9.30 3.02 -23.82
C GLY A 291 -9.45 1.49 -23.77
N HIS A 292 -10.66 0.97 -23.71
CA HIS A 292 -10.96 -0.47 -23.68
C HIS A 292 -11.46 -1.00 -25.03
N ARG A 293 -11.81 -0.09 -25.95
CA ARG A 293 -12.46 -0.43 -27.24
C ARG A 293 -11.65 -1.42 -28.06
N GLU A 294 -10.40 -1.08 -28.36
CA GLU A 294 -9.56 -1.90 -29.23
C GLU A 294 -9.30 -3.29 -28.63
N GLY A 295 -9.02 -3.35 -27.32
CA GLY A 295 -8.77 -4.61 -26.62
C GLY A 295 -10.00 -5.52 -26.59
N VAL A 296 -11.18 -4.96 -26.31
CA VAL A 296 -12.45 -5.70 -26.31
C VAL A 296 -12.81 -6.19 -27.72
N GLU A 297 -12.70 -5.33 -28.74
CA GLU A 297 -12.95 -5.70 -30.15
C GLU A 297 -12.04 -6.86 -30.58
N ALA A 298 -10.74 -6.81 -30.24
CA ALA A 298 -9.79 -7.90 -30.54
C ALA A 298 -10.20 -9.25 -29.91
N TYR A 299 -10.67 -9.23 -28.66
CA TYR A 299 -11.18 -10.45 -28.00
C TYR A 299 -12.51 -10.94 -28.61
N LEU A 300 -13.39 -10.05 -29.06
CA LEU A 300 -14.66 -10.42 -29.68
C LEU A 300 -14.50 -10.99 -31.09
N GLU A 301 -13.46 -10.56 -31.81
CA GLU A 301 -13.04 -11.11 -33.10
C GLU A 301 -12.41 -12.50 -32.95
N ASN A 302 -11.63 -12.72 -31.87
CA ASN A 302 -11.00 -14.00 -31.55
C ASN A 302 -11.32 -14.49 -30.12
N PRO A 303 -12.54 -14.98 -29.85
CA PRO A 303 -12.97 -15.36 -28.51
C PRO A 303 -12.17 -16.52 -27.87
N ASP A 304 -11.53 -17.38 -28.68
CA ASP A 304 -10.71 -18.49 -28.18
C ASP A 304 -9.43 -18.00 -27.44
N SER A 305 -9.06 -16.74 -27.63
CA SER A 305 -7.93 -16.11 -26.93
C SER A 305 -8.27 -15.60 -25.52
N LEU A 306 -9.56 -15.62 -25.14
CA LEU A 306 -10.00 -15.14 -23.83
C LEU A 306 -9.41 -16.00 -22.69
N PRO A 307 -8.76 -15.38 -21.69
CA PRO A 307 -8.30 -16.10 -20.52
C PRO A 307 -9.49 -16.62 -19.70
N PRO A 308 -9.32 -17.70 -18.91
CA PRO A 308 -10.41 -18.25 -18.10
C PRO A 308 -10.97 -17.21 -17.10
N MET A 309 -12.29 -17.17 -16.92
CA MET A 309 -12.95 -16.22 -16.02
C MET A 309 -12.42 -16.31 -14.58
N GLU A 310 -12.07 -17.50 -14.08
CA GLU A 310 -11.47 -17.68 -12.75
C GLU A 310 -10.13 -16.95 -12.58
N SER A 311 -9.38 -16.75 -13.67
CA SER A 311 -8.13 -16.00 -13.63
C SER A 311 -8.38 -14.49 -13.51
N LEU A 312 -9.51 -14.01 -14.03
CA LEU A 312 -9.96 -12.61 -14.00
C LEU A 312 -10.77 -12.27 -12.73
N THR A 313 -11.36 -13.29 -12.10
CA THR A 313 -12.21 -13.20 -10.91
C THR A 313 -11.54 -13.83 -9.69
N GLY A 314 -10.87 -13.01 -8.87
CA GLY A 314 -10.24 -13.49 -7.65
C GLY A 314 -9.18 -12.54 -7.09
N ARG A 315 -8.84 -12.72 -5.80
CA ARG A 315 -7.70 -12.04 -5.18
C ARG A 315 -6.41 -12.72 -5.62
N ALA A 316 -5.53 -11.98 -6.29
CA ALA A 316 -4.17 -12.43 -6.49
C ALA A 316 -3.48 -12.57 -5.12
N GLU A 317 -3.25 -13.80 -4.65
CA GLU A 317 -2.46 -14.03 -3.44
C GLU A 317 -1.04 -14.42 -3.84
N LYS A 318 -0.05 -13.60 -3.45
CA LYS A 318 1.36 -14.00 -3.61
C LYS A 318 1.61 -15.23 -2.73
N ARG A 319 1.89 -16.37 -3.37
CA ARG A 319 2.10 -17.68 -2.71
C ARG A 319 3.25 -17.69 -1.69
N PHE A 320 4.17 -16.73 -1.76
CA PHE A 320 5.28 -16.59 -0.82
C PHE A 320 5.42 -15.13 -0.36
N SER A 321 5.27 -14.89 0.94
CA SER A 321 5.55 -13.59 1.54
C SER A 321 6.89 -13.67 2.24
N LEU A 322 7.92 -13.08 1.63
CA LEU A 322 9.24 -12.93 2.24
C LEU A 322 9.13 -12.28 3.63
N PHE A 323 8.19 -11.35 3.81
CA PHE A 323 7.87 -10.75 5.10
C PHE A 323 7.38 -11.76 6.15
N LYS A 324 6.54 -12.73 5.77
CA LYS A 324 6.14 -13.82 6.68
C LYS A 324 7.36 -14.67 7.06
N ALA A 325 8.22 -15.00 6.09
CA ALA A 325 9.43 -15.79 6.35
C ALA A 325 10.41 -15.04 7.29
N VAL A 326 10.64 -13.76 7.05
CA VAL A 326 11.44 -12.89 7.93
C VAL A 326 10.82 -12.80 9.33
N GLY A 327 9.50 -12.64 9.43
CA GLY A 327 8.80 -12.64 10.71
C GLY A 327 8.99 -13.95 11.50
N VAL A 328 8.86 -15.10 10.83
CA VAL A 328 9.13 -16.41 11.44
C VAL A 328 10.59 -16.52 11.88
N LEU A 329 11.54 -16.09 11.06
CA LEU A 329 12.96 -16.09 11.40
C LEU A 329 13.28 -15.21 12.62
N ILE A 330 12.69 -14.01 12.71
CA ILE A 330 12.86 -13.11 13.87
C ILE A 330 12.28 -13.77 15.13
N THR A 331 11.09 -14.36 15.02
CA THR A 331 10.44 -15.07 16.14
C THR A 331 11.29 -16.23 16.63
N LEU A 332 11.77 -17.08 15.71
CA LEU A 332 12.66 -18.19 16.03
C LEU A 332 13.98 -17.70 16.63
N GLY A 333 14.58 -16.65 16.05
CA GLY A 333 15.79 -16.03 16.58
C GLY A 333 15.62 -15.53 18.01
N PHE A 334 14.48 -14.90 18.32
CA PHE A 334 14.15 -14.42 19.66
C PHE A 334 13.96 -15.59 20.65
N LEU A 335 13.23 -16.64 20.26
CA LEU A 335 13.04 -17.83 21.09
C LEU A 335 14.37 -18.56 21.35
N VAL A 336 15.20 -18.71 20.31
CA VAL A 336 16.54 -19.30 20.41
C VAL A 336 17.44 -18.45 21.30
N PHE A 337 17.40 -17.13 21.19
CA PHE A 337 18.15 -16.23 22.06
C PHE A 337 17.85 -16.47 23.54
N PHE A 338 16.56 -16.46 23.93
CA PHE A 338 16.18 -16.72 25.32
C PHE A 338 16.50 -18.15 25.76
N ALA A 339 16.29 -19.15 24.89
CA ALA A 339 16.64 -20.54 25.19
C ALA A 339 18.15 -20.69 25.45
N LEU A 340 18.99 -20.06 24.63
CA LEU A 340 20.44 -20.09 24.80
C LEU A 340 20.89 -19.39 26.07
N LEU A 341 20.26 -18.27 26.46
CA LEU A 341 20.55 -17.64 27.75
C LEU A 341 20.22 -18.55 28.95
N VAL A 342 19.11 -19.29 28.87
CA VAL A 342 18.76 -20.29 29.89
C VAL A 342 19.80 -21.42 29.92
N MET A 343 20.18 -21.93 28.74
CA MET A 343 21.19 -23.00 28.61
C MET A 343 22.59 -22.55 29.03
N ALA A 344 22.91 -21.27 28.92
CA ALA A 344 24.15 -20.67 29.42
C ALA A 344 24.23 -20.60 30.95
N GLY A 345 23.16 -20.97 31.67
CA GLY A 345 23.11 -20.95 33.13
C GLY A 345 22.93 -19.55 33.71
N VAL A 346 22.40 -18.60 32.92
CA VAL A 346 22.12 -17.24 33.39
C VAL A 346 21.07 -17.31 34.50
N SER A 347 21.32 -16.60 35.61
CA SER A 347 20.41 -16.63 36.76
C SER A 347 18.99 -16.17 36.39
N ASN A 348 17.98 -16.82 36.97
CA ASN A 348 16.57 -16.47 36.77
C ASN A 348 16.28 -14.98 37.06
N LEU A 349 17.01 -14.38 38.02
CA LEU A 349 16.87 -12.97 38.38
C LEU A 349 17.38 -12.05 37.27
N VAL A 350 18.47 -12.42 36.59
CA VAL A 350 18.99 -11.68 35.43
C VAL A 350 18.06 -11.86 34.23
N LEU A 351 17.56 -13.08 33.98
CA LEU A 351 16.57 -13.32 32.92
C LEU A 351 15.29 -12.50 33.13
N LEU A 352 14.79 -12.44 34.37
CA LEU A 352 13.62 -11.61 34.72
C LEU A 352 13.90 -10.12 34.53
N LYS A 353 15.11 -9.64 34.87
CA LYS A 353 15.52 -8.25 34.62
C LYS A 353 15.57 -7.93 33.12
N VAL A 354 16.15 -8.80 32.30
CA VAL A 354 16.20 -8.63 30.84
C VAL A 354 14.79 -8.61 30.27
N PHE A 355 13.92 -9.53 30.68
CA PHE A 355 12.52 -9.55 30.25
C PHE A 355 11.75 -8.30 30.70
N ALA A 356 11.90 -7.87 31.96
CA ALA A 356 11.24 -6.67 32.47
C ALA A 356 11.73 -5.41 31.75
N ALA A 357 13.04 -5.29 31.50
CA ALA A 357 13.61 -4.20 30.72
C ALA A 357 13.09 -4.22 29.28
N TRP A 358 12.99 -5.40 28.66
CA TRP A 358 12.43 -5.58 27.32
C TRP A 358 10.98 -5.11 27.25
N PHE A 359 10.16 -5.60 28.18
CA PHE A 359 8.75 -5.27 28.31
C PHE A 359 8.54 -3.76 28.49
N LEU A 360 9.27 -3.15 29.43
CA LEU A 360 9.15 -1.73 29.73
C LEU A 360 9.66 -0.87 28.57
N PHE A 361 10.79 -1.21 27.95
CA PHE A 361 11.33 -0.44 26.85
C PHE A 361 10.39 -0.43 25.65
N ASN A 362 9.90 -1.60 25.23
CA ASN A 362 8.91 -1.69 24.15
C ASN A 362 7.62 -0.96 24.51
N GLY A 363 7.13 -1.12 25.74
CA GLY A 363 5.89 -0.50 26.16
C GLY A 363 5.95 1.03 26.26
N ILE A 364 7.04 1.57 26.80
CA ILE A 364 7.27 3.01 26.90
C ILE A 364 7.44 3.62 25.50
N PHE A 365 8.21 2.96 24.64
CA PHE A 365 8.49 3.50 23.31
C PHE A 365 7.25 3.44 22.40
N ALA A 366 6.59 2.28 22.30
CA ALA A 366 5.38 2.13 21.49
C ALA A 366 4.20 2.94 22.05
N GLY A 367 3.96 2.87 23.36
CA GLY A 367 2.89 3.64 24.02
C GLY A 367 3.16 5.14 24.01
N GLY A 368 4.40 5.57 24.20
CA GLY A 368 4.80 6.97 24.12
C GLY A 368 4.62 7.55 22.72
N LEU A 369 5.02 6.81 21.68
CA LEU A 369 4.79 7.21 20.29
C LEU A 369 3.30 7.21 19.92
N ALA A 370 2.52 6.23 20.40
CA ALA A 370 1.06 6.24 20.23
C ALA A 370 0.43 7.50 20.85
N TYR A 371 0.84 7.85 22.07
CA TYR A 371 0.38 9.05 22.75
C TYR A 371 0.78 10.33 22.01
N ALA A 372 2.02 10.39 21.50
CA ALA A 372 2.49 11.51 20.68
C ALA A 372 1.73 11.64 19.35
N ALA A 373 1.26 10.53 18.78
CA ALA A 373 0.37 10.50 17.61
C ALA A 373 -1.09 10.88 17.93
N GLY A 374 -1.39 11.31 19.16
CA GLY A 374 -2.72 11.78 19.56
C GLY A 374 -3.66 10.68 20.05
N ALA A 375 -3.15 9.46 20.31
CA ALA A 375 -3.95 8.40 20.91
C ALA A 375 -4.41 8.78 22.33
N ARG A 376 -5.60 8.32 22.71
CA ARG A 376 -6.05 8.48 24.09
C ARG A 376 -5.12 7.71 25.04
N PRO A 377 -4.94 8.18 26.29
CA PRO A 377 -4.08 7.51 27.27
C PRO A 377 -4.36 6.01 27.43
N GLN A 378 -5.63 5.61 27.37
CA GLN A 378 -6.05 4.22 27.48
C GLN A 378 -5.59 3.39 26.28
N SER A 379 -5.74 3.92 25.06
CA SER A 379 -5.32 3.29 23.81
C SER A 379 -3.80 3.14 23.77
N ALA A 380 -3.08 4.21 24.13
CA ALA A 380 -1.62 4.22 24.23
C ALA A 380 -1.10 3.23 25.27
N LEU A 381 -1.73 3.16 26.44
CA LEU A 381 -1.37 2.21 27.49
C LEU A 381 -1.56 0.77 27.01
N VAL A 382 -2.69 0.45 26.39
CA VAL A 382 -2.95 -0.90 25.86
C VAL A 382 -1.96 -1.27 24.75
N GLY A 383 -1.68 -0.34 23.82
CA GLY A 383 -0.65 -0.53 22.81
C GLY A 383 0.73 -0.81 23.43
N GLY A 384 1.12 -0.03 24.43
CA GLY A 384 2.38 -0.22 25.15
C GLY A 384 2.46 -1.57 25.88
N LEU A 385 1.42 -1.96 26.62
CA LEU A 385 1.39 -3.23 27.36
C LEU A 385 1.47 -4.46 26.45
N VAL A 386 1.04 -4.34 25.19
CA VAL A 386 1.06 -5.43 24.20
C VAL A 386 2.31 -5.38 23.30
N ALA A 387 3.06 -4.28 23.31
CA ALA A 387 4.17 -4.04 22.36
C ALA A 387 5.28 -5.11 22.36
N TRP A 388 5.49 -5.78 23.49
CA TRP A 388 6.48 -6.86 23.60
C TRP A 388 6.06 -8.15 22.88
N LEU A 389 4.75 -8.36 22.62
CA LEU A 389 4.25 -9.56 21.95
C LEU A 389 4.68 -9.62 20.49
N THR A 390 4.87 -8.48 19.81
CA THR A 390 5.23 -8.45 18.39
C THR A 390 6.53 -9.20 18.10
N SER A 391 7.42 -9.21 19.06
CA SER A 391 8.75 -9.82 18.94
C SER A 391 8.68 -11.34 19.17
N LEU A 392 7.63 -11.81 19.86
CA LEU A 392 7.27 -13.23 19.99
C LEU A 392 6.32 -13.71 18.89
N ASN A 393 5.52 -12.82 18.32
CA ASN A 393 4.62 -13.10 17.23
C ASN A 393 4.43 -11.82 16.39
N PRO A 394 5.13 -11.68 15.27
CA PRO A 394 5.03 -10.52 14.38
C PRO A 394 3.64 -10.29 13.80
N LEU A 395 2.72 -11.26 13.92
CA LEU A 395 1.33 -11.11 13.53
C LEU A 395 0.49 -10.37 14.60
N LEU A 396 0.99 -10.27 15.83
CA LEU A 396 0.34 -9.54 16.93
C LEU A 396 0.98 -8.16 17.09
N ALA A 397 0.41 -7.18 16.39
CA ALA A 397 0.95 -5.83 16.36
C ALA A 397 0.22 -4.92 17.38
N PRO A 398 0.92 -4.21 18.29
CA PRO A 398 0.33 -3.43 19.38
C PRO A 398 -0.59 -2.31 18.92
N GLY A 399 -0.32 -1.74 17.74
CA GLY A 399 -1.17 -0.73 17.13
C GLY A 399 -2.59 -1.22 16.88
N TRP A 400 -2.80 -2.52 16.66
CA TRP A 400 -4.14 -3.10 16.47
C TRP A 400 -4.93 -3.07 17.76
N PHE A 401 -4.27 -3.35 18.88
CA PHE A 401 -4.87 -3.28 20.20
C PHE A 401 -5.13 -1.84 20.62
N ALA A 402 -4.17 -0.94 20.34
CA ALA A 402 -4.36 0.50 20.55
C ALA A 402 -5.53 1.04 19.72
N GLY A 403 -5.59 0.71 18.43
CA GLY A 403 -6.65 1.11 17.51
C GLY A 403 -8.02 0.53 17.87
N TYR A 404 -8.09 -0.73 18.29
CA TYR A 404 -9.34 -1.33 18.79
C TYR A 404 -9.92 -0.60 20.00
N VAL A 405 -9.05 -0.19 20.93
CA VAL A 405 -9.46 0.60 22.09
C VAL A 405 -9.83 2.02 21.67
N GLU A 406 -9.08 2.63 20.76
CA GLU A 406 -9.33 3.97 20.24
C GLU A 406 -10.69 4.07 19.53
N LEU A 407 -11.09 3.05 18.76
CA LEU A 407 -12.38 2.97 18.08
C LEU A 407 -13.60 3.00 19.03
N ARG A 408 -13.41 2.70 20.32
CA ARG A 408 -14.47 2.86 21.32
C ARG A 408 -14.75 4.33 21.64
N TYR A 409 -13.83 5.22 21.30
CA TYR A 409 -13.90 6.64 21.59
C TYR A 409 -13.91 7.53 20.36
N THR A 410 -13.29 7.08 19.29
CA THR A 410 -13.13 7.78 18.02
C THR A 410 -13.92 7.00 16.97
N LYS A 411 -15.10 7.53 16.62
CA LYS A 411 -15.95 6.92 15.60
C LYS A 411 -15.41 7.30 14.24
N VAL A 412 -15.13 6.30 13.41
CA VAL A 412 -14.67 6.45 12.05
C VAL A 412 -15.85 6.32 11.10
N SER A 413 -15.88 7.13 10.05
CA SER A 413 -16.95 7.16 9.07
C SER A 413 -16.41 7.08 7.63
N ILE A 414 -17.24 6.66 6.67
CA ILE A 414 -16.85 6.70 5.25
C ILE A 414 -16.64 8.14 4.77
N SER A 415 -17.40 9.11 5.32
CA SER A 415 -17.23 10.54 5.03
C SER A 415 -15.89 11.11 5.47
N ASP A 416 -15.13 10.40 6.31
CA ASP A 416 -13.75 10.80 6.64
C ASP A 416 -12.86 10.73 5.38
N ILE A 417 -13.15 9.82 4.44
CA ILE A 417 -12.41 9.68 3.18
C ILE A 417 -12.60 10.90 2.29
N SER A 418 -13.84 11.36 2.11
CA SER A 418 -14.13 12.56 1.31
C SER A 418 -13.50 13.80 1.93
N THR A 419 -13.50 13.89 3.27
CA THR A 419 -12.83 14.96 4.00
C THR A 419 -11.32 14.97 3.73
N LEU A 420 -10.67 13.80 3.78
CA LEU A 420 -9.24 13.70 3.50
C LEU A 420 -8.89 14.01 2.04
N ASN A 421 -9.73 13.60 1.08
CA ASN A 421 -9.52 13.94 -0.32
C ASN A 421 -9.60 15.45 -0.54
N ALA A 422 -10.60 16.12 0.06
CA ALA A 422 -10.75 17.56 -0.04
C ALA A 422 -9.54 18.31 0.53
N LEU A 423 -8.95 17.80 1.62
CA LEU A 423 -7.70 18.35 2.17
C LEU A 423 -6.53 18.19 1.20
N LEU A 424 -6.39 17.03 0.56
CA LEU A 424 -5.30 16.79 -0.40
C LEU A 424 -5.46 17.53 -1.74
N SER A 425 -6.69 17.85 -2.15
CA SER A 425 -6.93 18.62 -3.38
C SER A 425 -6.42 20.06 -3.26
N ASP A 426 -6.21 20.56 -2.04
CA ASP A 426 -5.73 21.91 -1.76
C ASP A 426 -4.18 21.99 -1.88
N GLU A 427 -3.69 22.23 -3.09
CA GLU A 427 -2.24 22.31 -3.40
C GLU A 427 -1.54 23.54 -2.82
N GLU A 428 -2.29 24.57 -2.42
CA GLU A 428 -1.71 25.82 -1.96
C GLU A 428 -1.26 25.75 -0.49
N ARG A 429 -1.64 24.68 0.23
CA ARG A 429 -1.34 24.52 1.65
C ARG A 429 0.10 24.04 1.90
N PRO A 430 0.77 24.59 2.93
CA PRO A 430 2.01 24.01 3.43
C PRO A 430 1.80 22.55 3.88
N VAL A 431 2.71 21.66 3.46
CA VAL A 431 2.67 20.21 3.77
C VAL A 431 2.51 19.92 5.27
N ARG A 432 3.10 20.76 6.13
CA ARG A 432 2.99 20.62 7.59
C ARG A 432 1.54 20.81 8.07
N ASP A 433 0.87 21.83 7.56
CA ASP A 433 -0.46 22.21 8.00
C ASP A 433 -1.47 21.21 7.43
N LEU A 434 -1.27 20.78 6.18
CA LEU A 434 -2.00 19.66 5.58
C LEU A 434 -1.91 18.40 6.44
N PHE A 435 -0.71 18.01 6.88
CA PHE A 435 -0.52 16.83 7.71
C PHE A 435 -1.18 16.97 9.10
N ALA A 436 -1.17 18.17 9.68
CA ALA A 436 -1.85 18.44 10.93
C ALA A 436 -3.38 18.32 10.79
N ASP A 437 -3.96 18.90 9.74
CA ASP A 437 -5.39 18.81 9.44
C ASP A 437 -5.82 17.37 9.17
N MET A 438 -4.97 16.58 8.49
CA MET A 438 -5.22 15.15 8.29
C MET A 438 -5.25 14.40 9.63
N LEU A 439 -4.36 14.71 10.58
CA LEU A 439 -4.37 14.11 11.93
C LEU A 439 -5.61 14.47 12.75
N ASP A 440 -6.35 15.51 12.37
CA ASP A 440 -7.64 15.85 12.99
C ASP A 440 -8.79 14.99 12.44
N VAL A 441 -8.63 14.37 11.26
CA VAL A 441 -9.63 13.46 10.71
C VAL A 441 -9.61 12.11 11.45
N PRO A 442 -10.74 11.63 12.01
CA PRO A 442 -10.80 10.42 12.84
C PRO A 442 -10.18 9.17 12.20
N LEU A 443 -10.49 8.92 10.92
CA LEU A 443 -9.93 7.80 10.16
C LEU A 443 -8.40 7.86 10.07
N PHE A 444 -7.85 8.98 9.59
CA PHE A 444 -6.41 9.12 9.39
C PHE A 444 -5.67 9.10 10.73
N LYS A 445 -6.22 9.77 11.75
CA LYS A 445 -5.71 9.69 13.12
C LYS A 445 -5.62 8.25 13.62
N LEU A 446 -6.67 7.45 13.43
CA LEU A 446 -6.67 6.05 13.85
C LEU A 446 -5.57 5.25 13.12
N ILE A 447 -5.45 5.41 11.80
CA ILE A 447 -4.41 4.75 10.99
C ILE A 447 -3.02 5.18 11.45
N ALA A 448 -2.80 6.47 11.69
CA ALA A 448 -1.55 7.03 12.17
C ALA A 448 -1.18 6.45 13.55
N ILE A 449 -2.12 6.38 14.49
CA ILE A 449 -1.91 5.75 15.80
C ILE A 449 -1.48 4.29 15.64
N VAL A 450 -2.20 3.51 14.83
CA VAL A 450 -1.87 2.09 14.60
C VAL A 450 -0.46 1.96 14.00
N ALA A 451 -0.15 2.74 12.96
CA ALA A 451 1.12 2.69 12.25
C ALA A 451 2.29 3.10 13.16
N VAL A 452 2.18 4.23 13.84
CA VAL A 452 3.22 4.78 14.73
C VAL A 452 3.46 3.87 15.94
N THR A 453 2.42 3.25 16.51
CA THR A 453 2.57 2.28 17.60
C THR A 453 3.34 1.04 17.15
N ASN A 454 3.02 0.52 15.96
CA ASN A 454 3.71 -0.64 15.38
C ASN A 454 5.17 -0.32 15.05
N LEU A 455 5.42 0.85 14.45
CA LEU A 455 6.77 1.35 14.17
C LEU A 455 7.56 1.48 15.48
N GLY A 456 6.94 2.01 16.53
CA GLY A 456 7.55 2.11 17.85
C GLY A 456 7.99 0.77 18.42
N SER A 457 7.12 -0.24 18.43
CA SER A 457 7.48 -1.59 18.89
C SER A 457 8.59 -2.23 18.06
N PHE A 458 8.56 -2.06 16.73
CA PHE A 458 9.59 -2.56 15.85
C PHE A 458 10.95 -1.90 16.12
N VAL A 459 10.99 -0.57 16.17
CA VAL A 459 12.21 0.20 16.47
C VAL A 459 12.73 -0.13 17.86
N ALA A 460 11.86 -0.21 18.87
CA ALA A 460 12.25 -0.59 20.22
C ALA A 460 12.83 -2.01 20.28
N SER A 461 12.26 -2.95 19.51
CA SER A 461 12.79 -4.31 19.43
C SER A 461 14.19 -4.38 18.84
N ILE A 462 14.47 -3.56 17.82
CA ILE A 462 15.81 -3.45 17.21
C ILE A 462 16.79 -2.76 18.14
N LEU A 463 16.37 -1.67 18.78
CA LEU A 463 17.24 -0.85 19.63
C LEU A 463 17.54 -1.51 20.98
N PHE A 464 16.65 -2.34 21.51
CA PHE A 464 16.81 -2.95 22.83
C PHE A 464 18.18 -3.60 23.11
N PRO A 465 18.70 -4.52 22.26
CA PRO A 465 19.98 -5.17 22.53
C PRO A 465 21.16 -4.19 22.59
N PHE A 466 21.03 -3.00 21.99
CA PHE A 466 22.10 -2.00 21.93
C PHE A 466 21.92 -0.88 22.95
N VAL A 467 20.69 -0.48 23.23
CA VAL A 467 20.36 0.68 24.07
C VAL A 467 20.06 0.29 25.51
N VAL A 468 19.52 -0.91 25.75
CA VAL A 468 19.01 -1.30 27.08
C VAL A 468 19.81 -2.44 27.67
N LEU A 469 20.12 -3.46 26.88
CA LEU A 469 20.82 -4.65 27.34
C LEU A 469 22.18 -4.34 28.02
N PRO A 470 23.02 -3.37 27.54
CA PRO A 470 24.27 -3.01 28.21
C PRO A 470 24.11 -2.44 29.62
N PHE A 471 22.91 -1.95 29.97
CA PHE A 471 22.61 -1.40 31.29
C PHE A 471 22.00 -2.45 32.23
N VAL A 472 21.72 -3.66 31.75
CA VAL A 472 21.21 -4.76 32.58
C VAL A 472 22.39 -5.48 33.23
N SER A 473 22.50 -5.35 34.55
CA SER A 473 23.54 -5.99 35.37
C SER A 473 23.73 -7.46 35.00
N GLY A 474 24.93 -7.83 34.53
CA GLY A 474 25.25 -9.18 34.05
C GLY A 474 25.43 -9.29 32.52
N PHE A 475 25.10 -8.23 31.78
CA PHE A 475 25.36 -8.06 30.35
C PHE A 475 25.98 -6.69 30.09
N ASP A 476 26.99 -6.33 30.89
CA ASP A 476 27.59 -4.99 30.92
C ASP A 476 28.33 -4.61 29.61
N SER A 477 28.41 -5.54 28.65
CA SER A 477 28.89 -5.33 27.29
C SER A 477 28.24 -6.29 26.28
N VAL A 478 28.24 -5.89 25.01
CA VAL A 478 27.80 -6.76 23.89
C VAL A 478 28.63 -8.06 23.82
N ASP A 479 29.89 -8.01 24.25
CA ASP A 479 30.77 -9.19 24.36
C ASP A 479 30.27 -10.19 25.41
N ALA A 480 29.76 -9.71 26.55
CA ALA A 480 29.20 -10.58 27.59
C ALA A 480 27.96 -11.34 27.09
N VAL A 481 27.13 -10.67 26.28
CA VAL A 481 25.96 -11.27 25.62
C VAL A 481 26.41 -12.33 24.63
N THR A 482 27.39 -12.01 23.79
CA THR A 482 27.95 -12.93 22.79
C THR A 482 28.60 -14.15 23.44
N ALA A 483 29.31 -13.96 24.55
CA ALA A 483 29.90 -15.04 25.34
C ALA A 483 28.84 -15.95 25.94
N ALA A 484 27.77 -15.39 26.53
CA ALA A 484 26.65 -16.16 27.04
C ALA A 484 25.96 -16.97 25.94
N MET A 485 25.75 -16.38 24.76
CA MET A 485 25.18 -17.08 23.61
C MET A 485 26.05 -18.27 23.17
N ARG A 486 27.37 -18.10 23.09
CA ARG A 486 28.30 -19.20 22.77
C ARG A 486 28.30 -20.30 23.83
N ALA A 487 28.30 -19.93 25.11
CA ALA A 487 28.22 -20.87 26.21
C ALA A 487 26.90 -21.67 26.18
N GLY A 488 25.78 -21.00 25.89
CA GLY A 488 24.48 -21.65 25.70
C GLY A 488 24.49 -22.67 24.56
N ILE A 489 25.15 -22.36 23.44
CA ILE A 489 25.28 -23.28 22.31
C ILE A 489 26.10 -24.52 22.72
N GLN A 490 27.25 -24.33 23.37
CA GLN A 490 28.11 -25.42 23.82
C GLN A 490 27.38 -26.34 24.81
N ASN A 491 26.76 -25.77 25.84
CA ASN A 491 25.99 -26.52 26.82
C ASN A 491 24.82 -27.29 26.19
N SER A 492 24.19 -26.73 25.15
CA SER A 492 23.12 -27.41 24.42
C SER A 492 23.63 -28.61 23.62
N ILE A 493 24.79 -28.47 22.96
CA ILE A 493 25.44 -29.56 22.21
C ILE A 493 25.88 -30.68 23.17
N ASP A 494 26.48 -30.34 24.31
CA ASP A 494 26.91 -31.31 25.32
C ASP A 494 25.72 -32.09 25.91
N LEU A 495 24.60 -31.41 26.12
CA LEU A 495 23.37 -32.04 26.62
C LEU A 495 22.73 -32.98 25.58
N LEU A 496 22.77 -32.64 24.30
CA LEU A 496 22.28 -33.50 23.21
C LEU A 496 23.18 -34.71 22.97
N THR A 497 24.50 -34.53 23.05
CA THR A 497 25.49 -35.60 22.86
C THR A 497 25.59 -36.55 24.05
N SER A 498 25.18 -36.12 25.25
CA SER A 498 25.08 -36.99 26.43
C SER A 498 23.77 -37.79 26.52
N LEU A 499 22.76 -37.41 25.73
CA LEU A 499 21.47 -38.11 25.62
C LEU A 499 21.41 -39.09 24.43
N ALA A 500 22.32 -38.95 23.46
CA ALA A 500 22.50 -39.84 22.30
C ALA A 500 23.51 -40.94 22.62
#